data_AF-A0A1Y4KQF9-F1
#
_entry.id   AF-A0A1Y4KQF9-F1
#
_cell.length_a   1.000
_cell.length_b   1.000
_cell.length_c   1.000
_cell.angle_alpha   90.00
_cell.angle_beta   90.00
_cell.angle_gamma   90.00
#
_symmetry.space_group_name_H-M   'P 1'
#
loop_
_entity.id
_entity.type
_entity.pdbx_description
1 polymer ?
#
loop_
_entity_poly.entity_id
_entity_poly.type
_entity_poly.pdbx_seq_one_letter_code
_entity_poly.pdbx_strand_id
1 'polypeptide(L)' 'MAGQATKWQDIAAKKKDMFERHGVAMLNLQQVAKELGCKDERTAKKQLERMDIPGVAVGRRVLYEVDVLAKALVARRGMV' A
#
# COMPACT_ATOMS: atom_id res chain seq x y z
N MET A 1 15.73 12.06 19.97
CA MET A 1 15.65 11.24 18.73
C MET A 1 15.07 9.87 19.09
N ALA A 2 13.75 9.66 18.95
CA ALA A 2 13.10 8.38 19.28
C ALA A 2 11.92 8.05 18.35
N GLY A 3 11.94 8.53 17.10
CA GLY A 3 10.79 8.44 16.18
C GLY A 3 10.85 7.35 15.10
N GLN A 4 11.91 6.54 15.05
CA GLN A 4 12.10 5.58 13.95
C GLN A 4 11.73 4.13 14.28
N ALA A 5 11.84 3.68 15.54
CA ALA A 5 11.62 2.26 15.89
C ALA A 5 10.14 1.82 15.78
N THR A 6 9.19 2.70 16.12
CA THR A 6 7.74 2.43 16.04
C THR A 6 7.31 2.20 14.58
N LYS A 7 7.82 3.03 13.66
CA LYS A 7 7.46 3.02 12.24
C LYS A 7 7.71 1.67 11.56
N TRP A 8 8.83 1.00 11.86
CA TRP A 8 9.17 -0.27 11.22
C TRP A 8 8.30 -1.43 11.70
N GLN A 9 7.94 -1.45 12.99
CA GLN A 9 7.05 -2.46 13.55
C GLN A 9 5.63 -2.31 13.00
N ASP A 10 5.13 -1.08 12.86
CA ASP A 10 3.83 -0.80 12.24
C ASP A 10 3.80 -1.20 10.76
N ILE A 11 4.88 -0.95 10.01
CA ILE A 11 5.00 -1.39 8.61
C ILE A 11 4.99 -2.92 8.54
N ALA A 12 5.75 -3.60 9.40
CA ALA A 12 5.80 -5.05 9.42
C ALA A 12 4.45 -5.67 9.79
N ALA A 13 3.76 -5.13 10.79
CA ALA A 13 2.43 -5.55 11.19
C ALA A 13 1.41 -5.31 10.06
N LYS A 14 1.45 -4.14 9.41
CA LYS A 14 0.54 -3.82 8.30
C LYS A 14 0.81 -4.69 7.08
N LYS A 15 2.09 -4.95 6.76
CA LYS A 15 2.49 -5.87 5.69
C LYS A 15 2.01 -7.29 5.97
N LYS A 16 2.15 -7.77 7.21
CA LYS A 16 1.68 -9.09 7.62
C LYS A 16 0.15 -9.19 7.49
N ASP A 17 -0.60 -8.21 7.98
CA ASP A 17 -2.06 -8.14 7.82
C ASP A 17 -2.50 -8.13 6.35
N MET A 18 -1.83 -7.34 5.50
CA MET A 18 -2.13 -7.32 4.06
C MET A 18 -1.77 -8.64 3.37
N PHE A 19 -0.66 -9.27 3.75
CA PHE A 19 -0.25 -10.57 3.23
C PHE A 19 -1.19 -11.70 3.69
N GLU A 20 -1.65 -11.69 4.94
CA GLU A 20 -2.62 -12.66 5.46
C GLU A 20 -3.99 -12.52 4.77
N ARG A 21 -4.40 -11.30 4.40
CA ARG A 21 -5.68 -11.05 3.71
C ARG A 21 -5.69 -11.45 2.23
N HIS A 22 -4.60 -11.18 1.52
CA HIS A 22 -4.55 -11.37 0.06
C HIS A 22 -3.69 -12.56 -0.38
N GLY A 23 -2.79 -13.06 0.48
CA GLY A 23 -1.85 -14.15 0.18
C GLY A 23 -0.79 -13.82 -0.87
N VAL A 24 -0.74 -12.57 -1.35
CA VAL A 24 0.14 -12.13 -2.45
C VAL A 24 0.93 -10.89 -2.06
N ALA A 25 2.17 -10.80 -2.53
CA ALA A 25 3.05 -9.65 -2.30
C ALA A 25 2.75 -8.45 -3.20
N MET A 26 1.96 -8.66 -4.27
CA MET A 26 1.60 -7.64 -5.26
C MET A 26 0.09 -7.63 -5.48
N LEU A 27 -0.52 -6.46 -5.38
CA LEU A 27 -1.96 -6.24 -5.54
C LEU A 27 -2.26 -5.60 -6.89
N ASN A 28 -3.34 -6.02 -7.53
CA ASN A 28 -3.86 -5.31 -8.70
C ASN A 28 -4.65 -4.06 -8.28
N LEU A 29 -4.95 -3.18 -9.24
CA LEU A 29 -5.61 -1.90 -8.96
C LEU A 29 -6.98 -2.07 -8.26
N GLN A 30 -7.72 -3.13 -8.58
CA GLN A 30 -8.99 -3.46 -7.93
C GLN A 30 -8.82 -3.85 -6.45
N GLN A 31 -7.81 -4.65 -6.11
CA GLN A 31 -7.47 -5.00 -4.73
C GLN A 31 -7.00 -3.78 -3.95
N VAL A 32 -6.17 -2.94 -4.58
CA VAL A 32 -5.71 -1.69 -3.97
C VAL A 32 -6.88 -0.74 -3.70
N ALA A 33 -7.86 -0.66 -4.61
CA ALA A 33 -9.07 0.12 -4.38
C ALA A 33 -9.82 -0.35 -3.12
N LYS A 34 -9.94 -1.66 -2.91
CA LYS A 34 -10.55 -2.22 -1.69
C LYS A 34 -9.75 -1.86 -0.43
N GLU A 35 -8.42 -2.00 -0.47
CA GLU A 35 -7.54 -1.65 0.66
C GLU A 35 -7.57 -0.15 1.00
N LEU A 36 -7.68 0.70 -0.01
CA LEU A 36 -7.79 2.14 0.15
C LEU A 36 -9.21 2.62 0.49
N GLY A 37 -10.21 1.73 0.49
CA GLY A 37 -11.63 2.08 0.65
C GLY A 37 -12.18 2.92 -0.51
N CYS A 38 -11.58 2.85 -1.68
CA CYS A 38 -12.00 3.56 -2.88
C CYS A 38 -13.16 2.84 -3.56
N LYS A 39 -14.13 3.61 -4.07
CA LYS A 39 -15.28 3.07 -4.82
C LYS A 39 -14.87 2.48 -6.17
N ASP A 40 -13.87 3.07 -6.82
CA ASP A 40 -13.48 2.75 -8.19
C ASP A 40 -11.95 2.69 -8.34
N GLU A 41 -11.47 1.86 -9.26
CA GLU A 41 -10.05 1.72 -9.62
C GLU A 41 -9.41 3.04 -10.05
N ARG A 42 -10.17 3.90 -10.73
CA ARG A 42 -9.70 5.24 -11.16
C ARG A 42 -9.39 6.14 -9.96
N THR A 43 -10.20 6.07 -8.92
CA THR A 43 -10.01 6.83 -7.68
C THR A 43 -8.81 6.29 -6.91
N ALA A 44 -8.68 4.97 -6.85
CA ALA A 44 -7.50 4.31 -6.26
C ALA A 44 -6.23 4.74 -6.99
N LYS A 45 -6.22 4.73 -8.33
CA LYS A 45 -5.06 5.18 -9.13
C LYS A 45 -4.67 6.61 -8.81
N LYS A 46 -5.62 7.56 -8.82
CA LYS A 46 -5.34 8.95 -8.45
C LYS A 46 -4.81 9.09 -7.03
N GLN A 47 -5.29 8.26 -6.11
CA GLN A 47 -4.84 8.26 -4.74
C GLN A 47 -3.42 7.69 -4.60
N LEU A 48 -3.09 6.65 -5.37
CA LEU A 48 -1.73 6.11 -5.47
C LEU A 48 -0.75 7.13 -6.05
N GLU A 49 -1.14 7.82 -7.13
CA GLU A 49 -0.35 8.92 -7.72
C GLU A 49 -0.12 10.05 -6.71
N ARG A 50 -1.13 10.41 -5.92
CA ARG A 50 -0.99 11.41 -4.84
C ARG A 50 -0.08 10.95 -3.70
N MET A 51 0.05 9.65 -3.50
CA MET A 51 0.91 9.06 -2.47
C MET A 51 2.32 8.76 -3.00
N ASP A 52 2.61 9.07 -4.27
CA ASP A 52 3.85 8.72 -4.94
C ASP A 52 4.15 7.21 -4.92
N ILE A 53 3.10 6.39 -5.04
CA ILE A 53 3.21 4.93 -5.01
C ILE A 53 3.38 4.41 -6.44
N PRO A 54 4.58 3.92 -6.82
CA PRO A 54 4.82 3.42 -8.16
C PRO A 54 4.04 2.13 -8.43
N GLY A 55 3.45 2.05 -9.62
CA GLY A 55 2.92 0.80 -10.17
C GLY A 55 4.02 0.03 -10.89
N VAL A 56 4.16 -1.25 -10.58
CA VAL A 56 5.09 -2.17 -11.23
C VAL A 56 4.40 -2.83 -12.42
N ALA A 57 4.94 -2.63 -13.62
CA ALA A 57 4.45 -3.31 -14.81
C ALA A 57 4.91 -4.77 -14.81
N VAL A 58 3.96 -5.70 -14.72
CA VAL A 58 4.18 -7.15 -14.77
C VAL A 58 3.48 -7.68 -16.02
N GLY A 59 4.25 -7.79 -17.11
CA GLY A 59 3.73 -8.14 -18.43
C GLY A 59 2.75 -7.07 -18.94
N ARG A 60 1.48 -7.46 -19.15
CA ARG A 60 0.41 -6.55 -19.61
C ARG A 60 -0.35 -5.87 -18.48
N ARG A 61 -0.04 -6.16 -17.21
CA ARG A 61 -0.76 -5.66 -16.04
C ARG A 61 0.12 -4.74 -15.21
N VAL A 62 -0.50 -3.82 -14.49
CA VAL A 62 0.17 -3.00 -13.47
C VAL A 62 -0.25 -3.53 -12.11
N LEU A 63 0.74 -3.90 -11.30
CA LEU A 63 0.57 -4.36 -9.93
C LEU A 63 1.28 -3.40 -8.98
N TYR A 64 0.88 -3.44 -7.72
CA TYR A 64 1.39 -2.56 -6.67
C TYR A 64 1.91 -3.41 -5.53
N GLU A 65 3.15 -3.17 -5.12
CA GLU A 65 3.76 -3.95 -4.05
C GLU A 65 3.11 -3.63 -2.70
N VAL A 66 2.74 -4.67 -1.96
CA VAL A 66 2.17 -4.57 -0.62
C VAL A 66 3.14 -3.85 0.33
N ASP A 67 4.44 -4.07 0.18
CA ASP A 67 5.46 -3.42 1.00
C ASP A 67 5.46 -1.90 0.83
N VAL A 68 5.38 -1.44 -0.42
CA VAL A 68 5.34 -0.01 -0.76
C VAL A 68 4.03 0.62 -0.29
N LEU A 69 2.90 -0.07 -0.52
CA LEU A 69 1.58 0.35 -0.04
C LEU A 69 1.57 0.48 1.50
N ALA A 70 2.06 -0.53 2.22
CA ALA A 70 2.11 -0.53 3.67
C ALA A 70 3.00 0.60 4.21
N LYS A 71 4.18 0.81 3.61
CA LYS A 71 5.08 1.93 3.94
C LYS A 71 4.39 3.27 3.78
N ALA A 72 3.74 3.52 2.65
CA ALA A 72 3.05 4.78 2.39
C ALA A 72 1.86 5.00 3.33
N LEU A 73 1.08 3.95 3.61
CA LEU A 73 -0.06 4.01 4.53
C LEU A 73 0.37 4.31 5.97
N VAL A 74 1.43 3.65 6.45
CA VAL A 74 1.98 3.90 7.79
C VAL A 74 2.66 5.28 7.86
N ALA A 75 3.40 5.68 6.82
CA ALA A 75 3.99 7.01 6.74
C ALA A 75 2.94 8.11 6.85
N ARG A 76 1.78 7.94 6.21
CA ARG A 76 0.63 8.84 6.31
C ARG A 76 -0.01 8.85 7.71
N ARG A 77 -0.03 7.73 8.41
CA ARG A 77 -0.64 7.59 9.74
C ARG A 77 0.24 8.14 10.87
N GLY A 78 1.55 8.11 10.71
CA GLY A 78 2.53 8.65 11.67
C GLY A 78 2.90 10.13 11.46
N MET A 79 2.11 10.88 10.69
CA MET A 79 2.20 12.33 10.51
C MET A 79 1.11 13.05 11.32
N VAL A 80 1.04 12.76 12.62
CA VAL A 80 0.28 13.52 13.63
C VAL A 80 1.15 13.67 14.88
#